data_AF-A0A1V5ZK02-F1
#
_entry.id   AF-A0A1V5ZK02-F1
#
_cell.length_a   1.000
_cell.length_b   1.000
_cell.length_c   1.000
_cell.angle_alpha   90.00
_cell.angle_beta   90.00
_cell.angle_gamma   90.00
#
_symmetry.space_group_name_H-M   'P 1'
#
loop_
_entity.id
_entity.type
_entity.pdbx_description
1 polymer ?
#
loop_
_entity_poly.entity_id
_entity_poly.type
_entity_poly.pdbx_seq_one_letter_code
_entity_poly.pdbx_strand_id
1 'polypeptide(L)'
;MSGAYLGAGNFIRAAGLTEEQQSVFIGDIITPVNFKFVIEHKAYNEADFWDLFNASAPINEWIKQVSTDAERAHKKPMLIVKYNNKKRIVYIKEKVENYIFEYKGWYCFWLEDVLAFNDEFFFV
;
A
#
# COMPACT_ATOMS: atom_id res chain seq x y z
N MET A 1 5.20 18.92 6.62
CA MET A 1 5.95 17.98 7.47
C MET A 1 5.77 16.59 6.87
N SER A 2 6.84 15.98 6.37
CA SER A 2 6.82 14.58 5.91
C SER A 2 6.82 13.68 7.16
N GLY A 3 5.79 12.85 7.32
CA GLY A 3 5.49 12.10 8.55
C GLY A 3 6.34 10.85 8.79
N ALA A 4 7.37 10.59 7.98
CA ALA A 4 8.21 9.41 8.15
C ALA A 4 9.34 9.69 9.16
N TYR A 5 9.11 9.36 10.45
CA TYR A 5 10.18 9.37 11.47
C TYR A 5 11.32 8.40 11.09
N LEU A 6 11.00 7.36 10.31
CA LEU A 6 11.94 6.38 9.76
C LEU A 6 11.82 6.27 8.22
N GLY A 7 12.12 7.36 7.49
CA GLY A 7 12.42 7.24 6.06
C GLY A 7 13.63 6.32 5.81
N ALA A 8 13.78 5.78 4.59
CA ALA A 8 14.76 4.75 4.22
C ALA A 8 16.22 4.98 4.70
N GLY A 9 16.64 6.23 4.97
CA GLY A 9 17.94 6.58 5.55
C GLY A 9 18.10 6.39 7.07
N ASN A 10 17.00 6.27 7.83
CA ASN A 10 17.01 6.21 9.30
C ASN A 10 16.88 4.80 9.87
N PHE A 11 16.72 3.77 9.02
CA PHE A 11 16.53 2.38 9.48
C PHE A 11 17.73 1.86 10.30
N ILE A 12 18.92 2.42 10.12
CA ILE A 12 20.11 2.10 10.94
C ILE A 12 19.87 2.41 12.43
N ARG A 13 18.91 3.29 12.77
CA ARG A 13 18.52 3.59 14.17
C ARG A 13 17.41 2.67 14.72
N ALA A 14 16.77 1.85 13.89
CA ALA A 14 15.67 0.97 14.29
C ALA A 14 16.15 -0.40 14.81
N ALA A 15 17.45 -0.72 14.73
CA ALA A 15 18.02 -2.01 15.14
C ALA A 15 17.81 -2.36 16.64
N GLY A 16 17.37 -1.41 17.47
CA GLY A 16 17.03 -1.63 18.89
C GLY A 16 15.53 -1.65 19.20
N LEU A 17 14.65 -1.55 18.20
CA LEU A 17 13.19 -1.54 18.38
C LEU A 17 12.61 -2.95 18.17
N THR A 18 11.57 -3.30 18.94
CA THR A 18 10.81 -4.55 18.72
C THR A 18 10.08 -4.49 17.38
N GLU A 19 9.73 -5.64 16.80
CA GLU A 19 8.98 -5.72 15.54
C GLU A 19 7.68 -4.89 15.59
N GLU A 20 6.98 -4.93 16.74
CA GLU A 20 5.79 -4.12 17.00
C GLU A 20 6.08 -2.63 16.90
N GLN A 21 7.17 -2.16 17.52
CA GLN A 21 7.57 -0.75 17.45
C GLN A 21 8.00 -0.35 16.04
N GLN A 22 8.66 -1.23 15.30
CA GLN A 22 9.01 -0.97 13.90
C GLN A 22 7.75 -0.85 13.04
N SER A 23 6.73 -1.68 13.27
CA SER A 23 5.47 -1.68 12.51
C SER A 23 4.68 -0.38 12.61
N VAL A 24 4.82 0.37 13.71
CA VAL A 24 4.19 1.71 13.89
C VAL A 24 4.76 2.76 12.92
N PHE A 25 5.97 2.54 12.41
CA PHE A 25 6.63 3.48 11.51
C PHE A 25 6.62 3.06 10.03
N ILE A 26 5.89 1.99 9.70
CA ILE A 26 5.86 1.39 8.36
C ILE A 26 4.51 1.70 7.69
N GLY A 27 4.56 2.20 6.45
CA GLY A 27 3.39 2.63 5.68
C GLY A 27 2.79 3.97 6.13
N ASP A 28 1.73 4.39 5.43
CA ASP A 28 1.03 5.65 5.67
C ASP A 28 -0.08 5.54 6.75
N ILE A 29 -0.55 4.33 7.05
CA ILE A 29 -1.61 4.07 8.04
C ILE A 29 -1.13 3.06 9.07
N ILE A 30 -1.16 3.46 10.34
CA ILE A 30 -0.92 2.56 11.48
C ILE A 30 -2.13 1.65 11.65
N THR A 31 -1.91 0.34 11.66
CA THR A 31 -2.96 -0.68 11.75
C THR A 31 -2.79 -1.55 13.00
N PRO A 32 -3.85 -2.21 13.49
CA PRO A 32 -3.73 -3.19 14.56
C PRO A 32 -2.71 -4.30 14.25
N VAL A 33 -2.17 -4.93 15.29
CA VAL A 33 -1.14 -5.99 15.15
C VAL A 33 -1.63 -7.13 14.25
N ASN A 34 -2.87 -7.59 14.45
CA ASN A 34 -3.47 -8.68 13.67
C ASN A 34 -4.01 -8.26 12.29
N PHE A 35 -3.86 -7.00 11.89
CA PHE A 35 -4.27 -6.55 10.57
C PHE A 35 -3.27 -7.02 9.50
N LYS A 36 -3.79 -7.66 8.45
CA LYS A 36 -3.04 -8.37 7.42
C LYS A 36 -2.20 -7.47 6.53
N PHE A 37 -2.53 -6.18 6.41
CA PHE A 37 -1.92 -5.31 5.40
C PHE A 37 -1.04 -4.20 5.97
N VAL A 38 0.05 -3.89 5.27
CA VAL A 38 0.70 -2.57 5.30
C VAL A 38 0.06 -1.71 4.22
N ILE A 39 -0.37 -0.51 4.58
CA ILE A 39 -1.10 0.38 3.68
C ILE A 39 -0.22 1.57 3.32
N GLU A 40 -0.04 1.79 2.02
CA GLU A 40 0.49 3.02 1.45
C GLU A 40 -0.65 3.78 0.76
N HIS A 41 -0.74 5.11 0.93
CA HIS A 41 -1.77 5.94 0.32
C HIS A 41 -1.15 7.12 -0.45
N LYS A 42 -1.42 7.15 -1.75
CA LYS A 42 -0.91 8.17 -2.68
C LYS A 42 -2.04 9.00 -3.26
N ALA A 43 -1.91 10.32 -3.19
CA ALA A 43 -2.88 11.26 -3.76
C ALA A 43 -2.18 12.23 -4.72
N TYR A 44 -2.66 12.27 -5.97
CA TYR A 44 -2.11 13.08 -7.05
C TYR A 44 -3.21 13.83 -7.80
N ASN A 45 -2.83 14.86 -8.56
CA ASN A 45 -3.81 15.67 -9.28
C ASN A 45 -4.46 14.88 -10.42
N GLU A 46 -3.65 14.24 -11.25
CA GLU A 46 -4.08 13.53 -12.44
C GLU A 46 -3.25 12.26 -12.66
N ALA A 47 -3.75 11.38 -13.52
CA ALA A 47 -3.06 10.20 -14.00
C ALA A 47 -3.19 10.17 -15.51
N ASP A 48 -2.09 9.93 -16.22
CA ASP A 48 -2.16 9.58 -17.63
C ASP A 48 -2.36 8.06 -17.75
N PHE A 49 -3.27 7.62 -18.63
CA PHE A 49 -3.46 6.19 -18.89
C PHE A 49 -2.18 5.52 -19.39
N TRP A 50 -1.37 6.24 -20.18
CA TRP A 50 -0.10 5.77 -20.70
C TRP A 50 0.97 5.56 -19.61
N ASP A 51 0.80 6.16 -18.43
CA ASP A 51 1.70 5.92 -17.29
C ASP A 51 1.69 4.45 -16.85
N LEU A 52 0.59 3.73 -17.06
CA LEU A 52 0.54 2.29 -16.78
C LEU A 52 1.60 1.53 -17.60
N PHE A 53 1.88 1.97 -18.82
CA PHE A 53 2.86 1.34 -19.72
C PHE A 53 4.26 1.94 -19.59
N ASN A 54 4.40 3.05 -18.85
CA ASN A 54 5.67 3.71 -18.63
C ASN A 54 6.41 3.08 -17.43
N ALA A 55 7.62 2.57 -17.66
CA ALA A 55 8.45 2.00 -16.60
C ALA A 55 8.86 3.04 -15.54
N SER A 56 8.96 4.30 -15.93
CA SER A 56 9.30 5.42 -15.05
C SER A 56 8.09 6.04 -14.36
N ALA A 57 6.88 5.49 -14.56
CA ALA A 57 5.69 6.02 -13.92
C ALA A 57 5.77 5.92 -12.38
N PRO A 58 5.29 6.94 -11.65
CA PRO A 58 5.33 6.97 -10.19
C PRO A 58 4.70 5.75 -9.51
N ILE A 59 3.67 5.15 -10.13
CA ILE A 59 2.99 3.94 -9.62
C ILE A 59 3.97 2.78 -9.36
N ASN A 60 5.03 2.65 -10.17
CA ASN A 60 6.01 1.58 -10.01
C ASN A 60 6.87 1.79 -8.75
N GLU A 61 7.19 3.04 -8.44
CA GLU A 61 7.91 3.38 -7.22
C GLU A 61 7.05 3.11 -5.98
N TRP A 62 5.77 3.49 -6.00
CA TRP A 62 4.86 3.26 -4.88
C TRP A 62 4.63 1.77 -4.63
N ILE A 63 4.46 0.98 -5.70
CA ILE A 63 4.38 -0.49 -5.62
C ILE A 63 5.63 -1.08 -4.96
N LYS A 64 6.82 -0.58 -5.32
CA LYS A 64 8.08 -1.01 -4.71
C LYS A 64 8.14 -0.65 -3.23
N GLN A 65 7.79 0.59 -2.88
CA GLN A 65 7.77 1.09 -1.49
C GLN A 65 6.89 0.21 -0.60
N VAL A 66 5.60 0.07 -0.94
CA VAL A 66 4.67 -0.70 -0.12
C VAL A 66 5.05 -2.19 -0.04
N SER A 67 5.67 -2.74 -1.08
CA SER A 67 6.11 -4.13 -1.09
C SER A 67 7.29 -4.36 -0.16
N THR A 68 8.29 -3.47 -0.18
CA THR A 68 9.42 -3.51 0.75
C THR A 68 8.97 -3.33 2.20
N ASP A 69 8.02 -2.45 2.42
CA ASP A 69 7.47 -2.17 3.76
C ASP A 69 6.63 -3.35 4.29
N ALA A 70 5.81 -3.97 3.43
CA ALA A 70 5.07 -5.18 3.77
C ALA A 70 5.98 -6.37 4.08
N GLU A 71 7.05 -6.56 3.30
CA GLU A 71 8.06 -7.60 3.53
C GLU A 71 8.72 -7.44 4.91
N ARG A 72 9.12 -6.22 5.26
CA ARG A 72 9.72 -5.89 6.57
C ARG A 72 8.76 -6.10 7.73
N ALA A 73 7.48 -5.79 7.55
CA ALA A 73 6.47 -5.95 8.58
C ALA A 73 5.87 -7.37 8.64
N HIS A 74 6.32 -8.30 7.78
CA HIS A 74 5.72 -9.64 7.62
C HIS A 74 4.20 -9.59 7.37
N LYS A 75 3.75 -8.59 6.62
CA LYS A 75 2.34 -8.34 6.27
C LYS A 75 2.18 -8.35 4.74
N LYS A 76 0.93 -8.31 4.26
CA LYS A 76 0.60 -8.15 2.84
C LYS A 76 0.65 -6.67 2.43
N PRO A 77 1.05 -6.32 1.20
CA PRO A 77 1.01 -4.92 0.78
C PRO A 77 -0.36 -4.52 0.23
N MET A 78 -0.80 -3.30 0.54
CA MET A 78 -1.98 -2.65 -0.02
C MET A 78 -1.64 -1.21 -0.41
N LEU A 79 -1.78 -0.87 -1.69
CA LEU A 79 -1.59 0.50 -2.17
C LEU A 79 -2.94 1.12 -2.51
N ILE A 80 -3.23 2.29 -1.94
CA ILE A 80 -4.44 3.05 -2.24
C ILE A 80 -4.04 4.30 -3.02
N VAL A 81 -4.63 4.52 -4.19
CA VAL A 81 -4.34 5.68 -5.04
C VAL A 81 -5.59 6.52 -5.25
N LYS A 82 -5.45 7.83 -5.09
CA LYS A 82 -6.47 8.85 -5.35
C LYS A 82 -5.98 9.85 -6.38
N TYR A 83 -6.78 10.07 -7.42
CA TYR A 83 -6.63 11.20 -8.34
C TYR A 83 -7.77 12.20 -8.18
N ASN A 84 -7.58 13.49 -8.48
CA ASN A 84 -8.65 14.49 -8.32
C ASN A 84 -9.88 14.11 -9.16
N ASN A 85 -11.07 14.29 -8.60
CA ASN A 85 -12.36 13.97 -9.24
C ASN A 85 -12.53 12.50 -9.71
N LYS A 86 -11.66 11.58 -9.28
CA LYS A 86 -11.79 10.13 -9.52
C LYS A 86 -12.05 9.37 -8.21
N LYS A 87 -12.65 8.18 -8.30
CA LYS A 87 -12.75 7.24 -7.17
C LYS A 87 -11.36 6.76 -6.75
N ARG A 88 -11.23 6.25 -5.51
CA ARG A 88 -9.99 5.62 -5.02
C ARG A 88 -9.86 4.22 -5.60
N ILE A 89 -8.66 3.89 -6.07
CA ILE A 89 -8.31 2.55 -6.53
C ILE A 89 -7.41 1.90 -5.48
N VAL A 90 -7.65 0.63 -5.19
CA VAL A 90 -6.83 -0.19 -4.29
C VAL A 90 -6.12 -1.24 -5.12
N TYR A 91 -4.82 -1.40 -4.89
CA TYR A 91 -3.98 -2.43 -5.48
C TYR A 91 -3.60 -3.42 -4.37
N ILE A 92 -3.92 -4.70 -4.56
CA ILE A 92 -3.51 -5.80 -3.68
C ILE A 92 -2.90 -6.94 -4.49
N LYS A 93 -2.10 -7.79 -3.84
CA LYS A 93 -1.53 -9.01 -4.45
C LYS A 93 -2.47 -10.21 -4.44
N GLU A 94 -3.56 -10.14 -3.68
CA GLU A 94 -4.50 -11.23 -3.52
C GLU A 94 -5.56 -11.20 -4.61
N LYS A 95 -5.74 -12.34 -5.29
CA LYS A 95 -6.78 -12.48 -6.30
C LYS A 95 -8.10 -12.76 -5.61
N VAL A 96 -8.95 -11.75 -5.57
CA VAL A 96 -10.36 -11.84 -5.17
C VAL A 96 -11.22 -11.57 -6.41
N GLU A 97 -12.44 -12.09 -6.45
CA GLU A 97 -13.39 -11.81 -7.53
C GLU A 97 -13.70 -10.30 -7.66
N ASN A 98 -14.16 -9.89 -8.84
CA ASN A 98 -14.61 -8.51 -9.12
C ASN A 98 -13.52 -7.42 -9.09
N TYR A 99 -12.26 -7.77 -9.37
CA TYR A 99 -11.25 -6.76 -9.67
C TYR A 99 -11.55 -6.06 -11.01
N ILE A 100 -11.22 -4.78 -11.11
CA ILE A 100 -11.46 -3.94 -12.28
C ILE A 100 -10.44 -4.20 -13.37
N PHE A 101 -9.16 -4.30 -12.99
CA PHE A 101 -8.05 -4.61 -13.90
C PHE A 101 -6.84 -5.18 -13.16
N GLU A 102 -5.93 -5.79 -13.90
CA GLU A 102 -4.64 -6.26 -13.39
C GLU A 102 -3.52 -5.32 -13.81
N TYR A 103 -2.57 -5.10 -12.91
CA TYR A 103 -1.38 -4.31 -13.19
C TYR A 103 -0.15 -5.00 -12.61
N LYS A 104 0.71 -5.58 -13.47
CA LYS A 104 1.97 -6.22 -13.06
C LYS A 104 1.80 -7.21 -11.90
N GLY A 105 0.77 -8.06 -11.98
CA GLY A 105 0.43 -9.05 -10.94
C GLY A 105 -0.15 -8.43 -9.66
N TRP A 106 -0.73 -7.25 -9.75
CA TRP A 106 -1.61 -6.65 -8.74
C TRP A 106 -3.04 -6.62 -9.26
N TYR A 107 -3.99 -6.89 -8.38
CA TYR A 107 -5.42 -6.83 -8.65
C TYR A 107 -5.95 -5.49 -8.14
N CYS A 108 -6.62 -4.76 -9.03
CA CYS A 108 -7.03 -3.38 -8.80
C CYS A 108 -8.54 -3.29 -8.60
N PHE A 109 -8.98 -2.68 -7.50
CA PHE A 109 -10.38 -2.60 -7.08
C PHE A 109 -10.78 -1.15 -6.80
N TRP A 110 -12.08 -0.85 -6.74
CA TRP A 110 -12.51 0.38 -6.09
C TRP A 110 -12.35 0.20 -4.58
N LEU A 111 -11.94 1.25 -3.87
CA LEU A 111 -11.80 1.18 -2.41
C LEU A 111 -13.12 0.78 -1.73
N GLU A 112 -14.25 1.28 -2.24
CA GLU A 112 -15.59 0.96 -1.72
C GLU A 112 -15.86 -0.56 -1.73
N ASP A 113 -15.43 -1.26 -2.79
CA ASP A 113 -15.65 -2.70 -2.92
C ASP A 113 -14.77 -3.49 -1.95
N VAL A 114 -13.50 -3.06 -1.77
CA VAL A 114 -12.59 -3.71 -0.82
C VAL A 114 -13.08 -3.53 0.61
N LEU A 115 -13.55 -2.33 0.97
CA LEU A 115 -14.07 -2.06 2.31
C LEU A 115 -15.35 -2.84 2.64
N ALA A 116 -16.02 -3.39 1.63
CA ALA A 116 -17.18 -4.25 1.81
C ALA A 116 -16.83 -5.74 2.04
N PHE A 117 -15.54 -6.11 2.00
CA PHE A 117 -15.10 -7.46 2.32
C PHE A 117 -15.25 -7.77 3.82
N ASN A 118 -15.40 -9.05 4.14
CA ASN A 118 -15.52 -9.52 5.52
C ASN A 118 -14.22 -9.30 6.31
N ASP A 119 -14.31 -9.27 7.64
CA ASP A 119 -13.16 -9.07 8.54
C ASP A 119 -12.04 -10.10 8.32
N GLU A 120 -12.37 -11.34 7.92
CA GLU A 120 -11.39 -12.38 7.58
C GLU A 120 -10.46 -11.97 6.42
N PHE A 121 -10.87 -11.04 5.56
CA PHE A 121 -9.98 -10.48 4.55
C PHE A 121 -8.89 -9.60 5.19
N PHE A 122 -9.28 -8.82 6.21
CA PHE A 122 -8.46 -7.80 6.84
C PHE A 122 -7.63 -8.28 8.01
N PHE A 123 -8.06 -9.31 8.73
CA PHE A 123 -7.45 -9.76 9.99
C PHE A 123 -7.02 -11.22 9.93
N VAL A 124 -5.89 -11.53 10.59
CA VAL A 124 -5.46 -12.91 10.92
C VAL A 124 -6.08 -13.33 12.24
#